data_AF-A0A1E7FQ42-F1
#
_entry.id   AF-A0A1E7FQ42-F1
#
_cell.length_a   1.000
_cell.length_b   1.000
_cell.length_c   1.000
_cell.angle_alpha   90.00
_cell.angle_beta   90.00
_cell.angle_gamma   90.00
#
_symmetry.space_group_name_H-M   'P 1'
#
loop_
_entity.id
_entity.type
_entity.pdbx_description
1 polymer ?
#
loop_
_entity_poly.entity_id
_entity_poly.type
_entity_poly.pdbx_seq_one_letter_code
_entity_poly.pdbx_strand_id
1 'polypeptide(L)'
;MRPENRYQLTVRYGTIRRASVRRSPRRPPTSILAIKSTGPILDIDSVQAIRKAAEEIWDKEEQESNNNNNDEDLSSSTSSSSKFTYQYKENSEAHVFDFDTSSTAGKKAILALNIALQTKMYPMIRDAFFIKNTHTNNNDTDIKLFVYDALVIRYNATAAAQADASSGASIGGAGQPFHRDLGLVSINIMLNSNNEFNGGGTFFEDQLSASTPTSTKQSIESMIEPMKPNGIGYCLAHSASERHAGAGTIHGVRDILVLFISAATAETVETETQSKSKSNTMIDELYTSPLVQQSTFDTDTNTDTDSLEIHITPPSEIASARLKTCRSFCEQQENNSPYDVLICRILHLKLAVEYSSLIQSTTHQSLSYDGEAIQYLGTVLMEYADYLYHGRQDNNDDNNSNDDNDTNVLQQIKVIYEVAFNCYQISKLVTPCDSRIYNNIGILLGKMNDVIDIDFDNNDIDNTTRRNQQREIAYKHGINILERSKDSGVKINNDLYSLSLNYGLFLANEDRYKDATIILESIVSVHINDNDNDAYRLWKFCRGRIE
;
A
#
# COMPACT_ATOMS: atom_id res chain seq x y z
N MET A 1 -71.99 14.13 -11.41
CA MET A 1 -71.50 15.23 -10.55
C MET A 1 -71.18 14.71 -9.16
N ARG A 2 -69.90 14.38 -8.93
CA ARG A 2 -69.22 14.26 -7.63
C ARG A 2 -67.77 14.66 -7.91
N PRO A 3 -67.11 15.53 -7.11
CA PRO A 3 -65.73 15.89 -7.36
C PRO A 3 -64.80 14.87 -6.68
N GLU A 4 -63.85 14.36 -7.46
CA GLU A 4 -62.70 13.59 -6.97
C GLU A 4 -61.66 14.53 -6.39
N ASN A 5 -61.30 14.33 -5.13
CA ASN A 5 -60.10 14.92 -4.54
C ASN A 5 -58.86 14.19 -5.07
N ARG A 6 -58.21 14.75 -6.09
CA ARG A 6 -56.82 14.41 -6.44
C ARG A 6 -55.88 15.30 -5.65
N TYR A 7 -55.13 14.70 -4.72
CA TYR A 7 -53.93 15.32 -4.17
C TYR A 7 -52.87 15.38 -5.28
N GLN A 8 -52.57 16.58 -5.78
CA GLN A 8 -51.40 16.83 -6.61
C GLN A 8 -50.18 16.92 -5.72
N LEU A 9 -49.26 15.97 -5.86
CA LEU A 9 -47.92 16.06 -5.30
C LEU A 9 -47.09 16.95 -6.24
N THR A 10 -46.96 18.24 -5.90
CA THR A 10 -46.10 19.17 -6.62
C THR A 10 -44.64 18.93 -6.22
N VAL A 11 -43.93 18.08 -6.96
CA VAL A 11 -42.47 17.96 -6.85
C VAL A 11 -41.84 19.22 -7.46
N ARG A 12 -41.36 20.12 -6.60
CA ARG A 12 -40.54 21.25 -7.03
C ARG A 12 -39.17 20.72 -7.45
N TYR A 13 -38.90 20.71 -8.75
CA TYR A 13 -37.54 20.57 -9.27
C TYR A 13 -36.72 21.78 -8.77
N GLY A 14 -35.89 21.53 -7.76
CA GLY A 14 -34.83 22.45 -7.39
C GLY A 14 -33.90 22.63 -8.57
N THR A 15 -33.77 23.87 -9.04
CA THR A 15 -32.78 24.23 -10.05
C THR A 15 -31.40 23.87 -9.50
N ILE A 16 -30.76 22.84 -10.07
CA ILE A 16 -29.35 22.53 -9.82
C ILE A 16 -28.55 23.75 -10.31
N ARG A 17 -28.22 24.65 -9.37
CA ARG A 17 -27.20 25.67 -9.62
C ARG A 17 -25.94 24.89 -9.96
N ARG A 18 -25.43 25.05 -11.18
CA ARG A 18 -24.08 24.63 -11.56
C ARG A 18 -23.14 25.07 -10.45
N ALA A 19 -22.66 24.12 -9.66
CA ALA A 19 -21.59 24.36 -8.72
C ALA A 19 -20.45 24.92 -9.57
N SER A 20 -20.12 26.21 -9.37
CA SER A 20 -18.88 26.76 -9.89
C SER A 20 -17.80 25.79 -9.43
N VAL A 21 -17.11 25.15 -10.37
CA VAL A 21 -15.96 24.29 -10.11
C VAL A 21 -14.97 25.15 -9.33
N ARG A 22 -15.07 25.10 -8.00
CA ARG A 22 -14.08 25.69 -7.11
C ARG A 22 -12.83 24.90 -7.46
N ARG A 23 -11.88 25.58 -8.11
CA ARG A 23 -10.54 25.04 -8.33
C ARG A 23 -10.11 24.43 -7.00
N SER A 24 -9.85 23.13 -7.00
CA SER A 24 -9.36 22.42 -5.83
C SER A 24 -8.24 23.23 -5.20
N PRO A 25 -8.22 23.39 -3.87
CA PRO A 25 -7.15 24.12 -3.20
C PRO A 25 -5.82 23.54 -3.70
N ARG A 26 -5.03 24.37 -4.38
CA ARG A 26 -3.68 23.98 -4.79
C ARG A 26 -2.95 23.64 -3.48
N ARG A 27 -2.41 22.42 -3.38
CA ARG A 27 -1.47 22.06 -2.31
C ARG A 27 -0.46 23.22 -2.16
N PRO A 28 -0.16 23.67 -0.93
CA PRO A 28 0.84 24.71 -0.74
C PRO A 28 2.15 24.30 -1.42
N PRO A 29 2.88 25.22 -2.06
CA PRO A 29 3.87 24.89 -3.11
C PRO A 29 5.18 24.24 -2.64
N THR A 30 5.24 23.66 -1.44
CA THR A 30 6.51 23.29 -0.80
C THR A 30 6.39 22.09 0.15
N SER A 31 5.58 21.07 -0.17
CA SER A 31 5.77 19.78 0.51
C SER A 31 7.12 19.24 0.08
N ILE A 32 8.11 19.34 0.97
CA ILE A 32 9.42 18.75 0.77
C ILE A 32 9.19 17.24 0.63
N LEU A 33 9.36 16.69 -0.58
CA LEU A 33 9.18 15.25 -0.84
C LEU A 33 10.10 14.43 0.05
N ALA A 34 11.35 14.89 0.18
CA ALA A 34 12.36 14.26 1.01
C ALA A 34 13.43 15.28 1.43
N ILE A 35 14.04 15.02 2.58
CA ILE A 35 15.24 15.72 3.06
C ILE A 35 16.46 14.81 2.91
N LYS A 36 17.64 15.40 2.71
CA LYS A 36 18.92 14.69 2.75
C LYS A 36 19.72 15.14 3.95
N SER A 37 20.46 14.22 4.57
CA SER A 37 21.39 14.64 5.61
C SER A 37 22.51 15.51 5.04
N THR A 38 22.93 16.52 5.81
CA THR A 38 24.03 17.44 5.44
C THR A 38 25.40 16.80 5.61
N GLY A 39 25.50 15.77 6.46
CA GLY A 39 26.69 14.94 6.67
C GLY A 39 26.35 13.45 6.78
N PRO A 40 27.37 12.58 6.87
CA PRO A 40 27.16 11.16 7.08
C PRO A 40 26.55 10.91 8.47
N ILE A 41 25.42 10.20 8.48
CA ILE A 41 24.75 9.78 9.71
C ILE A 41 25.52 8.62 10.35
N LEU A 42 26.03 7.71 9.53
CA LEU A 42 26.91 6.61 9.94
C LEU A 42 28.33 6.85 9.41
N ASP A 43 29.34 6.58 10.23
CA ASP A 43 30.72 6.52 9.77
C ASP A 43 31.02 5.20 9.05
N ILE A 44 32.22 5.10 8.45
CA ILE A 44 32.58 3.95 7.62
C ILE A 44 32.66 2.64 8.42
N ASP A 45 33.14 2.70 9.66
CA ASP A 45 33.25 1.53 10.55
C ASP A 45 31.86 1.02 10.94
N SER A 46 30.93 1.93 11.22
CA SER A 46 29.52 1.63 11.50
C SER A 46 28.84 0.99 10.29
N VAL A 47 29.07 1.54 9.09
CA VAL A 47 28.54 0.99 7.84
C VAL A 47 29.07 -0.43 7.60
N GLN A 48 30.36 -0.67 7.80
CA GLN A 48 30.95 -2.00 7.65
C GLN A 48 30.40 -2.99 8.67
N ALA A 49 30.20 -2.58 9.93
CA ALA A 49 29.60 -3.43 10.95
C ALA A 49 28.16 -3.85 10.59
N ILE A 50 27.35 -2.91 10.09
CA ILE A 50 25.97 -3.18 9.65
C ILE A 50 25.94 -4.13 8.45
N ARG A 51 26.76 -3.86 7.42
CA ARG A 51 26.84 -4.75 6.23
C ARG A 51 27.28 -6.15 6.62
N LYS A 52 28.29 -6.27 7.48
CA LYS A 52 28.78 -7.57 7.94
C LYS A 52 27.72 -8.33 8.75
N ALA A 53 26.99 -7.66 9.63
CA ALA A 53 25.91 -8.28 10.39
C ALA A 53 24.77 -8.78 9.48
N ALA A 54 24.45 -8.06 8.41
CA ALA A 54 23.49 -8.50 7.40
C ALA A 54 24.01 -9.70 6.60
N GLU A 55 25.29 -9.70 6.19
CA GLU A 55 25.91 -10.82 5.48
C GLU A 55 25.89 -12.11 6.31
N GLU A 56 26.18 -12.01 7.61
CA GLU A 56 26.13 -13.17 8.54
C GLU A 56 24.74 -13.83 8.56
N ILE A 57 23.66 -13.06 8.34
CA ILE A 57 22.29 -13.59 8.24
C ILE A 57 22.07 -14.27 6.89
N TRP A 58 22.41 -13.60 5.79
CA TRP A 58 22.25 -14.14 4.44
C TRP A 58 23.04 -15.44 4.22
N ASP A 59 24.29 -15.49 4.71
CA ASP A 59 25.13 -16.68 4.67
C ASP A 59 24.48 -17.86 5.41
N LYS A 60 23.84 -17.59 6.56
CA LYS A 60 23.14 -18.60 7.35
C LYS A 60 21.91 -19.12 6.62
N GLU A 61 21.10 -18.22 6.04
CA GLU A 61 19.92 -18.59 5.24
C GLU A 61 20.30 -19.42 4.00
N GLU A 62 21.41 -19.09 3.34
CA GLU A 62 21.95 -19.86 2.21
C GLU A 62 22.41 -21.25 2.66
N GLN A 63 23.10 -21.37 3.80
CA GLN A 63 23.51 -22.66 4.36
C GLN A 63 22.33 -23.53 4.76
N GLU A 64 21.29 -22.96 5.38
CA GLU A 64 20.06 -23.67 5.74
C GLU A 64 19.31 -24.15 4.49
N SER A 65 19.24 -23.32 3.46
CA SER A 65 18.63 -23.67 2.17
C SER A 65 19.39 -24.81 1.47
N ASN A 66 20.72 -24.80 1.51
CA ASN A 66 21.55 -25.84 0.90
C ASN A 66 21.48 -27.19 1.65
N ASN A 67 21.32 -27.17 2.98
CA ASN A 67 21.19 -28.39 3.77
C ASN A 67 19.85 -29.10 3.55
N ASN A 68 18.76 -28.33 3.35
CA ASN A 68 17.42 -28.88 3.16
C ASN A 68 17.20 -29.53 1.78
N ASN A 69 18.05 -29.25 0.78
CA ASN A 69 17.91 -29.85 -0.55
C ASN A 69 18.31 -31.34 -0.62
N ASN A 70 18.89 -31.91 0.44
CA ASN A 70 19.30 -33.32 0.46
C ASN A 70 18.20 -34.28 0.95
N ASP A 71 17.11 -33.78 1.52
CA ASP A 71 15.95 -34.57 1.91
C ASP A 71 14.86 -34.43 0.83
N GLU A 72 14.97 -35.21 -0.25
CA GLU A 72 14.01 -35.25 -1.38
C GLU A 72 12.60 -35.75 -1.01
N ASP A 73 12.36 -36.13 0.26
CA ASP A 73 11.10 -36.74 0.70
C ASP A 73 10.22 -35.79 1.54
N LEU A 74 9.03 -35.51 0.98
CA LEU A 74 7.81 -34.95 1.61
C LEU A 74 7.74 -33.44 1.97
N SER A 75 7.45 -32.66 0.92
CA SER A 75 6.23 -31.84 0.79
C SER A 75 5.66 -31.13 2.04
N SER A 76 6.36 -30.15 2.58
CA SER A 76 5.79 -28.86 3.02
C SER A 76 6.91 -28.00 3.59
N SER A 77 7.84 -27.58 2.74
CA SER A 77 8.83 -26.57 3.14
C SER A 77 8.07 -25.28 3.42
N THR A 78 7.81 -24.99 4.70
CA THR A 78 7.67 -23.63 5.19
C THR A 78 9.03 -22.96 5.00
N SER A 79 9.40 -22.70 3.74
CA SER A 79 10.50 -21.80 3.42
C SER A 79 10.21 -20.55 4.22
N SER A 80 11.14 -20.14 5.07
CA SER A 80 11.14 -18.85 5.74
C SER A 80 10.78 -17.80 4.70
N SER A 81 9.49 -17.47 4.61
CA SER A 81 9.01 -16.57 3.58
C SER A 81 9.53 -15.22 4.01
N SER A 82 10.48 -14.67 3.24
CA SER A 82 10.88 -13.26 3.32
C SER A 82 9.68 -12.44 3.79
N LYS A 83 9.84 -11.73 4.91
CA LYS A 83 8.72 -11.01 5.53
C LYS A 83 8.33 -9.79 4.70
N PHE A 84 9.19 -9.36 3.78
CA PHE A 84 8.90 -8.25 2.89
C PHE A 84 8.26 -8.69 1.57
N THR A 85 7.16 -8.02 1.23
CA THR A 85 6.21 -8.37 0.16
C THR A 85 6.74 -8.23 -1.27
N TYR A 86 7.95 -7.68 -1.47
CA TYR A 86 8.43 -7.23 -2.78
C TYR A 86 9.85 -7.70 -3.15
N GLN A 87 10.23 -8.92 -2.75
CA GLN A 87 11.55 -9.46 -3.08
C GLN A 87 11.61 -10.15 -4.44
N TYR A 88 12.70 -9.90 -5.15
CA TYR A 88 13.20 -10.76 -6.22
C TYR A 88 14.06 -11.84 -5.58
N LYS A 89 14.16 -13.00 -6.23
CA LYS A 89 14.97 -14.14 -5.75
C LYS A 89 16.43 -13.75 -5.50
N GLU A 90 16.92 -12.73 -6.19
CA GLU A 90 18.31 -12.25 -6.12
C GLU A 90 18.50 -11.05 -5.18
N ASN A 91 17.42 -10.50 -4.61
CA ASN A 91 17.53 -9.53 -3.53
C ASN A 91 17.68 -10.27 -2.20
N SER A 92 18.31 -9.61 -1.24
CA SER A 92 18.44 -10.14 0.12
C SER A 92 18.01 -9.09 1.12
N GLU A 93 17.38 -9.50 2.22
CA GLU A 93 17.04 -8.61 3.34
C GLU A 93 17.48 -9.18 4.67
N ALA A 94 17.84 -8.32 5.60
CA ALA A 94 18.13 -8.71 6.96
C ALA A 94 17.52 -7.67 7.89
N HIS A 95 16.59 -8.09 8.75
CA HIS A 95 16.07 -7.18 9.77
C HIS A 95 17.13 -6.93 10.84
N VAL A 96 17.21 -5.68 11.32
CA VAL A 96 18.18 -5.29 12.34
C VAL A 96 17.92 -6.01 13.67
N PHE A 97 16.67 -6.38 13.96
CA PHE A 97 16.36 -7.14 15.17
C PHE A 97 16.85 -8.61 15.13
N ASP A 98 17.13 -9.14 13.93
CA ASP A 98 17.70 -10.48 13.73
C ASP A 98 19.24 -10.49 13.86
N PHE A 99 19.87 -9.32 14.02
CA PHE A 99 21.32 -9.23 14.18
C PHE A 99 21.77 -9.95 15.45
N ASP A 100 22.71 -10.90 15.31
CA ASP A 100 23.26 -11.64 16.43
C ASP A 100 24.06 -10.71 17.36
N THR A 101 23.50 -10.43 18.53
CA THR A 101 24.13 -9.59 19.56
C THR A 101 25.35 -10.25 20.23
N SER A 102 25.52 -11.57 20.05
CA SER A 102 26.72 -12.30 20.48
C SER A 102 27.87 -12.15 19.48
N SER A 103 27.53 -11.92 18.20
CA SER A 103 28.48 -11.55 17.15
C SER A 103 29.07 -10.16 17.39
N THR A 104 30.37 -10.03 17.11
CA THR A 104 31.05 -8.72 17.20
C THR A 104 30.48 -7.72 16.20
N ALA A 105 30.03 -8.18 15.03
CA ALA A 105 29.44 -7.32 14.00
C ALA A 105 28.05 -6.83 14.43
N GLY A 106 27.17 -7.75 14.84
CA GLY A 106 25.80 -7.41 15.27
C GLY A 106 25.79 -6.46 16.46
N LYS A 107 26.61 -6.71 17.49
CA LYS A 107 26.76 -5.80 18.64
C LYS A 107 27.20 -4.39 18.24
N LYS A 108 28.19 -4.28 17.34
CA LYS A 108 28.69 -3.00 16.85
C LYS A 108 27.64 -2.27 16.00
N ALA A 109 26.93 -2.99 15.14
CA ALA A 109 25.88 -2.46 14.28
C ALA A 109 24.73 -1.84 15.11
N ILE A 110 24.23 -2.58 16.12
CA ILE A 110 23.15 -2.11 17.00
C ILE A 110 23.60 -0.88 17.81
N LEU A 111 24.82 -0.89 18.35
CA LEU A 111 25.37 0.25 19.08
C LEU A 111 25.47 1.49 18.19
N ALA A 112 26.01 1.34 16.98
CA ALA A 112 26.15 2.44 16.02
C ALA A 112 24.79 3.02 15.63
N LEU A 113 23.79 2.18 15.40
CA LEU A 113 22.45 2.62 15.03
C LEU A 113 21.78 3.41 16.15
N ASN A 114 21.87 2.92 17.39
CA ASN A 114 21.32 3.62 18.56
C ASN A 114 21.95 5.00 18.76
N ILE A 115 23.29 5.10 18.62
CA ILE A 115 24.00 6.38 18.69
C ILE A 115 23.50 7.32 17.57
N ALA A 116 23.42 6.83 16.33
CA ALA A 116 23.02 7.64 15.18
C ALA A 116 21.56 8.12 15.27
N LEU A 117 20.64 7.27 15.75
CA LEU A 117 19.24 7.60 16.00
C LEU A 117 19.12 8.78 16.98
N GLN A 118 19.78 8.67 18.13
CA GLN A 118 19.67 9.65 19.21
C GLN A 118 20.38 10.97 18.87
N THR A 119 21.56 10.90 18.26
CA THR A 119 22.44 12.08 18.08
C THR A 119 22.23 12.81 16.76
N LYS A 120 21.70 12.14 15.72
CA LYS A 120 21.60 12.71 14.37
C LYS A 120 20.21 12.57 13.75
N MET A 121 19.63 11.36 13.70
CA MET A 121 18.40 11.12 12.94
C MET A 121 17.17 11.74 13.61
N TYR A 122 16.94 11.50 14.90
CA TYR A 122 15.77 12.05 15.59
C TYR A 122 15.77 13.58 15.64
N PRO A 123 16.89 14.28 15.92
CA PRO A 123 16.95 15.73 15.76
C PRO A 123 16.58 16.17 14.33
N MET A 124 17.20 15.58 13.31
CA MET A 124 16.93 15.89 11.91
C MET A 124 15.45 15.71 11.53
N ILE A 125 14.81 14.64 12.03
CA ILE A 125 13.39 14.38 11.78
C ILE A 125 12.49 15.41 12.47
N ARG A 126 12.74 15.72 13.74
CA ARG A 126 11.99 16.75 14.46
C ARG A 126 12.09 18.09 13.75
N ASP A 127 13.29 18.45 13.33
CA ASP A 127 13.58 19.70 12.64
C ASP A 127 12.98 19.79 11.25
N ALA A 128 12.59 18.68 10.62
CA ALA A 128 12.07 18.69 9.24
C ALA A 128 10.56 18.43 9.16
N PHE A 129 10.06 17.51 9.97
CA PHE A 129 8.68 17.01 9.88
C PHE A 129 7.81 17.48 11.05
N PHE A 130 8.41 17.98 12.13
CA PHE A 130 7.71 18.44 13.33
C PHE A 130 7.97 19.92 13.63
N ILE A 131 8.40 20.72 12.64
CA ILE A 131 8.57 22.17 12.83
C ILE A 131 7.22 22.77 13.22
N LYS A 132 7.08 23.13 14.50
CA LYS A 132 5.92 23.83 15.00
C LYS A 132 5.71 25.14 14.29
N ASN A 133 4.47 25.43 13.98
CA ASN A 133 3.96 26.79 13.98
C ASN A 133 4.32 27.42 15.33
N THR A 134 5.37 28.25 15.35
CA THR A 134 6.13 28.78 16.50
C THR A 134 5.33 29.71 17.44
N HIS A 135 4.01 29.57 17.52
CA HIS A 135 3.15 30.48 18.27
C HIS A 135 2.21 29.81 19.29
N THR A 136 2.23 28.50 19.45
CA THR A 136 1.41 27.80 20.47
C THR A 136 2.30 27.16 21.54
N ASN A 137 2.41 27.88 22.67
CA ASN A 137 2.82 27.46 24.02
C ASN A 137 3.54 26.09 24.16
N ASN A 138 4.87 26.15 24.38
CA ASN A 138 5.83 25.27 25.07
C ASN A 138 5.61 23.76 25.38
N ASN A 139 4.50 23.10 25.02
CA ASN A 139 4.24 21.70 25.37
C ASN A 139 4.57 20.69 24.24
N ASP A 140 5.47 20.99 23.29
CA ASP A 140 5.82 20.02 22.22
C ASP A 140 6.84 18.96 22.58
N THR A 141 7.37 19.02 23.80
CA THR A 141 8.45 18.14 24.21
C THR A 141 8.02 16.68 24.38
N ASP A 142 6.74 16.39 24.22
CA ASP A 142 6.16 15.10 24.61
C ASP A 142 6.12 14.06 23.49
N ILE A 143 6.59 14.40 22.28
CA ILE A 143 6.67 13.44 21.18
C ILE A 143 7.96 12.62 21.27
N LYS A 144 7.80 11.33 21.62
CA LYS A 144 8.86 10.33 21.63
C LYS A 144 8.91 9.61 20.29
N LEU A 145 10.01 9.77 19.56
CA LEU A 145 10.28 9.03 18.33
C LEU A 145 10.86 7.65 18.66
N PHE A 146 10.45 6.64 17.91
CA PHE A 146 10.96 5.28 18.02
C PHE A 146 11.02 4.59 16.66
N VAL A 147 11.84 3.56 16.53
CA VAL A 147 11.93 2.73 15.33
C VAL A 147 10.80 1.70 15.37
N TYR A 148 9.94 1.70 14.35
CA TYR A 148 8.92 0.68 14.14
C TYR A 148 9.55 -0.61 13.62
N ASP A 149 10.37 -0.52 12.57
CA ASP A 149 11.17 -1.60 12.03
C ASP A 149 12.38 -1.02 11.29
N ALA A 150 13.43 -1.82 11.13
CA ALA A 150 14.65 -1.46 10.42
C ALA A 150 15.23 -2.69 9.74
N LEU A 151 15.62 -2.54 8.47
CA LEU A 151 16.17 -3.64 7.69
C LEU A 151 17.25 -3.17 6.71
N VAL A 152 18.21 -4.05 6.48
CA VAL A 152 19.20 -3.91 5.41
C VAL A 152 18.67 -4.61 4.17
N ILE A 153 18.72 -3.94 3.01
CA ILE A 153 18.29 -4.48 1.73
C ILE A 153 19.48 -4.47 0.77
N ARG A 154 19.72 -5.60 0.12
CA ARG A 154 20.67 -5.77 -0.98
C ARG A 154 19.91 -5.90 -2.30
N TYR A 155 20.19 -4.98 -3.22
CA TYR A 155 19.78 -5.07 -4.62
C TYR A 155 20.94 -5.60 -5.46
N ASN A 156 20.90 -6.86 -5.86
CA ASN A 156 21.95 -7.49 -6.65
C ASN A 156 21.55 -7.56 -8.13
N ALA A 157 21.78 -6.45 -8.84
CA ALA A 157 21.44 -6.35 -10.26
C ALA A 157 22.28 -7.28 -11.13
N THR A 158 23.52 -7.59 -10.72
CA THR A 158 24.40 -8.51 -11.43
C THR A 158 23.85 -9.93 -11.41
N ALA A 159 23.45 -10.43 -10.23
CA ALA A 159 22.83 -11.74 -10.10
C ALA A 159 21.49 -11.80 -10.84
N ALA A 160 20.65 -10.76 -10.73
CA ALA A 160 19.39 -10.66 -11.45
C ALA A 160 19.59 -10.73 -12.98
N ALA A 161 20.56 -9.99 -13.51
CA ALA A 161 20.86 -10.02 -14.94
C ALA A 161 21.36 -11.40 -15.43
N GLN A 162 22.09 -12.15 -14.59
CA GLN A 162 22.53 -13.51 -14.91
C GLN A 162 21.35 -14.50 -14.92
N ALA A 163 20.44 -14.38 -13.96
CA ALA A 163 19.21 -15.16 -13.93
C ALA A 163 18.32 -14.84 -15.14
N ASP A 164 18.15 -13.56 -15.48
CA ASP A 164 17.34 -13.11 -16.61
C ASP A 164 17.91 -13.52 -17.97
N ALA A 165 19.24 -13.50 -18.14
CA ALA A 165 19.88 -13.97 -19.38
C ALA A 165 19.56 -15.45 -19.67
N SER A 166 19.26 -16.24 -18.64
CA SER A 166 18.84 -17.63 -18.80
C SER A 166 17.34 -17.77 -19.12
N SER A 167 16.50 -16.81 -18.70
CA SER A 167 15.05 -16.84 -18.91
C SER A 167 14.59 -16.09 -20.17
N GLY A 168 15.44 -15.20 -20.72
CA GLY A 168 15.10 -14.33 -21.85
C GLY A 168 14.25 -13.12 -21.47
N ALA A 169 14.04 -12.86 -20.17
CA ALA A 169 13.28 -11.70 -19.70
C ALA A 169 14.10 -10.40 -19.82
N SER A 170 13.45 -9.29 -20.19
CA SER A 170 14.14 -7.99 -20.28
C SER A 170 14.42 -7.42 -18.89
N ILE A 171 15.67 -7.01 -18.67
CA ILE A 171 16.23 -6.58 -17.38
C ILE A 171 15.55 -5.29 -16.89
N GLY A 172 14.47 -5.42 -16.12
CA GLY A 172 14.01 -4.38 -15.21
C GLY A 172 14.87 -4.47 -13.95
N GLY A 173 15.96 -3.71 -13.88
CA GLY A 173 16.99 -3.81 -12.83
C GLY A 173 16.47 -3.92 -11.39
N ALA A 174 17.24 -4.50 -10.46
CA ALA A 174 16.84 -4.79 -9.09
C ALA A 174 16.31 -3.55 -8.33
N GLY A 175 15.02 -3.57 -7.99
CA GLY A 175 14.27 -2.43 -7.44
C GLY A 175 12.92 -2.90 -6.89
N GLN A 176 12.09 -1.96 -6.43
CA GLN A 176 10.79 -2.21 -5.81
C GLN A 176 9.67 -1.47 -6.56
N PRO A 177 8.45 -2.03 -6.61
CA PRO A 177 7.30 -1.34 -7.17
C PRO A 177 6.89 -0.15 -6.27
N PHE A 178 5.91 0.63 -6.73
CA PHE A 178 5.34 1.69 -5.92
C PHE A 178 4.65 1.14 -4.66
N HIS A 179 5.01 1.69 -3.52
CA HIS A 179 4.42 1.37 -2.23
C HIS A 179 4.45 2.61 -1.32
N ARG A 180 3.92 2.42 -0.11
CA ARG A 180 4.02 3.35 1.01
C ARG A 180 4.63 2.60 2.17
N ASP A 181 5.43 3.31 2.96
CA ASP A 181 6.12 2.70 4.09
C ASP A 181 5.21 2.62 5.31
N LEU A 182 5.54 1.70 6.20
CA LEU A 182 4.94 1.65 7.52
C LEU A 182 5.66 2.68 8.40
N GLY A 183 4.93 3.52 9.14
CA GLY A 183 5.50 4.53 10.02
C GLY A 183 5.05 5.95 9.70
N LEU A 184 5.73 6.94 10.28
CA LEU A 184 5.56 8.37 10.02
C LEU A 184 6.62 8.88 9.05
N VAL A 185 7.88 8.47 9.24
CA VAL A 185 9.02 8.87 8.41
C VAL A 185 9.83 7.65 8.06
N SER A 186 10.20 7.53 6.79
CA SER A 186 11.14 6.52 6.29
C SER A 186 12.52 7.15 6.11
N ILE A 187 13.57 6.44 6.52
CA ILE A 187 14.97 6.86 6.36
C ILE A 187 15.70 5.81 5.53
N ASN A 188 16.20 6.20 4.37
CA ASN A 188 17.02 5.38 3.48
C ASN A 188 18.50 5.80 3.58
N ILE A 189 19.35 4.92 4.11
CA ILE A 189 20.79 5.16 4.30
C ILE A 189 21.57 4.32 3.30
N MET A 190 22.50 4.95 2.58
CA MET A 190 23.33 4.26 1.59
C MET A 190 24.54 3.60 2.28
N LEU A 191 24.72 2.29 2.10
CA LEU A 191 25.74 1.51 2.80
C LEU A 191 26.99 1.22 1.94
N ASN A 192 26.93 1.48 0.63
CA ASN A 192 28.07 1.23 -0.26
C ASN A 192 28.22 2.33 -1.33
N SER A 193 29.35 2.35 -2.02
CA SER A 193 29.72 3.44 -2.91
C SER A 193 28.85 3.47 -4.18
N ASN A 194 28.56 4.66 -4.71
CA ASN A 194 27.95 4.80 -6.04
C ASN A 194 28.79 4.20 -7.17
N ASN A 195 30.06 3.87 -6.92
CA ASN A 195 30.92 3.19 -7.90
C ASN A 195 30.70 1.67 -7.92
N GLU A 196 29.99 1.11 -6.94
CA GLU A 196 29.69 -0.33 -6.84
C GLU A 196 28.41 -0.72 -7.59
N PHE A 197 27.61 0.26 -8.02
CA PHE A 197 26.36 0.04 -8.75
C PHE A 197 25.99 1.18 -9.71
N ASN A 198 25.13 0.90 -10.68
CA ASN A 198 24.52 1.90 -11.55
C ASN A 198 22.98 1.87 -11.43
N GLY A 199 22.31 3.00 -11.67
CA GLY A 199 20.87 3.16 -11.42
C GLY A 199 20.56 3.26 -9.93
N GLY A 200 19.37 2.82 -9.52
CA GLY A 200 18.94 2.85 -8.13
C GLY A 200 18.44 4.23 -7.65
N GLY A 201 17.99 4.28 -6.40
CA GLY A 201 17.46 5.47 -5.74
C GLY A 201 16.03 5.27 -5.26
N THR A 202 15.43 6.35 -4.78
CA THR A 202 14.03 6.44 -4.36
C THR A 202 13.29 7.36 -5.32
N PHE A 203 12.34 6.81 -6.06
CA PHE A 203 11.51 7.54 -6.99
C PHE A 203 10.17 7.86 -6.34
N PHE A 204 9.84 9.13 -6.18
CA PHE A 204 8.55 9.55 -5.63
C PHE A 204 7.53 9.73 -6.76
N GLU A 205 6.34 9.20 -6.54
CA GLU A 205 5.22 9.31 -7.49
C GLU A 205 4.93 10.78 -7.85
N ASP A 206 5.01 11.68 -6.88
CA ASP A 206 4.76 13.13 -7.08
C ASP A 206 5.76 13.80 -8.03
N GLN A 207 6.92 13.17 -8.29
CA GLN A 207 7.84 13.64 -9.33
C GLN A 207 7.20 13.55 -10.74
N LEU A 208 6.25 12.63 -10.95
CA LEU A 208 5.46 12.56 -12.18
C LEU A 208 4.50 13.75 -12.31
N SER A 209 3.98 14.29 -11.23
CA SER A 209 3.06 15.44 -11.32
C SER A 209 3.79 16.72 -11.77
N ALA A 210 5.05 16.88 -11.35
CA ALA A 210 5.86 18.07 -11.63
C ALA A 210 6.21 18.24 -13.12
N SER A 211 6.20 17.18 -13.91
CA SER A 211 6.59 17.23 -15.33
C SER A 211 5.44 17.61 -16.28
N THR A 212 4.33 18.15 -15.77
CA THR A 212 3.25 18.63 -16.65
C THR A 212 3.81 19.81 -17.46
N PRO A 213 3.94 19.71 -18.79
CA PRO A 213 4.59 20.73 -19.60
C PRO A 213 3.77 22.02 -19.56
N THR A 214 4.12 22.91 -18.64
CA THR A 214 3.68 24.30 -18.70
C THR A 214 4.31 24.90 -19.96
N SER A 215 3.51 25.67 -20.69
CA SER A 215 3.63 25.96 -22.14
C SER A 215 4.88 26.69 -22.63
N THR A 216 5.93 26.84 -21.81
CA THR A 216 7.24 27.37 -22.22
C THR A 216 8.15 26.23 -22.68
N LYS A 217 7.94 25.88 -23.95
CA LYS A 217 8.45 24.73 -24.71
C LYS A 217 9.97 24.60 -24.91
N GLN A 218 10.83 25.24 -24.11
CA GLN A 218 12.27 25.21 -24.39
C GLN A 218 13.12 25.02 -23.14
N SER A 219 13.74 23.84 -23.08
CA SER A 219 15.16 23.59 -22.71
C SER A 219 15.50 22.80 -21.46
N ILE A 220 14.56 22.25 -20.69
CA ILE A 220 14.93 21.31 -19.63
C ILE A 220 13.98 20.11 -19.65
N GLU A 221 14.29 19.12 -20.48
CA GLU A 221 14.07 17.71 -20.10
C GLU A 221 14.91 17.48 -18.84
N SER A 222 14.47 18.02 -17.71
CA SER A 222 15.02 17.58 -16.43
C SER A 222 14.46 16.19 -16.28
N MET A 223 15.24 15.19 -16.70
CA MET A 223 14.92 13.80 -16.46
C MET A 223 14.48 13.67 -15.01
N ILE A 224 13.34 13.03 -14.81
CA ILE A 224 12.82 12.78 -13.48
C ILE A 224 13.73 11.72 -12.86
N GLU A 225 14.77 12.17 -12.17
CA GLU A 225 15.76 11.26 -11.59
C GLU A 225 15.34 10.79 -10.20
N PRO A 226 15.51 9.49 -9.90
CA PRO A 226 15.36 8.96 -8.55
C PRO A 226 16.31 9.67 -7.57
N MET A 227 15.80 10.00 -6.39
CA MET A 227 16.59 10.65 -5.34
C MET A 227 17.50 9.63 -4.64
N LYS A 228 18.77 9.97 -4.45
CA LYS A 228 19.74 9.18 -3.69
C LYS A 228 20.29 9.94 -2.49
N PRO A 229 20.69 9.26 -1.40
CA PRO A 229 21.60 9.84 -0.42
C PRO A 229 22.90 10.34 -1.10
N ASN A 230 23.57 11.32 -0.50
CA ASN A 230 24.74 11.96 -1.13
C ASN A 230 25.99 11.06 -1.19
N GLY A 231 26.00 9.93 -0.47
CA GLY A 231 27.12 8.99 -0.43
C GLY A 231 26.97 7.97 0.70
N ILE A 232 28.04 7.22 0.95
CA ILE A 232 28.09 6.21 2.02
C ILE A 232 27.80 6.85 3.38
N GLY A 233 26.90 6.24 4.15
CA GLY A 233 26.50 6.69 5.48
C GLY A 233 25.58 7.92 5.49
N TYR A 234 25.35 8.58 4.35
CA TYR A 234 24.33 9.62 4.23
C TYR A 234 22.94 9.00 4.13
N CYS A 235 21.93 9.79 4.49
CA CYS A 235 20.54 9.36 4.41
C CYS A 235 19.67 10.30 3.57
N LEU A 236 18.58 9.74 3.07
CA LEU A 236 17.41 10.41 2.50
C LEU A 236 16.23 10.06 3.41
N ALA A 237 15.54 11.05 3.97
CA ALA A 237 14.34 10.81 4.77
C ALA A 237 13.12 11.44 4.11
N HIS A 238 11.97 10.76 4.14
CA HIS A 238 10.72 11.25 3.59
C HIS A 238 9.54 10.82 4.47
N SER A 239 8.39 11.48 4.31
CA SER A 239 7.17 11.01 4.96
C SER A 239 6.85 9.60 4.46
N ALA A 240 6.50 8.70 5.38
CA ALA A 240 6.10 7.33 5.05
C ALA A 240 4.78 7.32 4.26
N SER A 241 3.99 8.39 4.35
CA SER A 241 2.82 8.62 3.52
C SER A 241 3.13 9.08 2.09
N GLU A 242 4.40 9.27 1.70
CA GLU A 242 4.72 9.51 0.30
C GLU A 242 4.78 8.20 -0.47
N ARG A 243 4.01 8.11 -1.57
CA ARG A 243 4.06 6.95 -2.46
C ARG A 243 5.36 7.02 -3.27
N HIS A 244 6.14 5.96 -3.18
CA HIS A 244 7.46 5.92 -3.79
C HIS A 244 7.82 4.51 -4.22
N ALA A 245 8.87 4.38 -5.02
CA ALA A 245 9.39 3.14 -5.52
C ALA A 245 10.92 3.11 -5.36
N GLY A 246 11.46 1.91 -5.16
CA GLY A 246 12.89 1.68 -5.30
C GLY A 246 13.24 1.62 -6.79
N ALA A 247 13.83 2.68 -7.34
CA ALA A 247 14.23 2.68 -8.74
C ALA A 247 15.24 1.55 -9.01
N GLY A 248 15.17 0.97 -10.20
CA GLY A 248 15.96 -0.20 -10.57
C GLY A 248 17.46 0.08 -10.53
N THR A 249 18.18 -0.72 -9.74
CA THR A 249 19.62 -0.89 -9.84
C THR A 249 19.89 -1.73 -11.08
N ILE A 250 20.55 -1.15 -12.08
CA ILE A 250 20.72 -1.79 -13.41
C ILE A 250 22.03 -2.57 -13.54
N HIS A 251 22.99 -2.31 -12.67
CA HIS A 251 24.28 -3.00 -12.64
C HIS A 251 24.87 -2.97 -11.23
N GLY A 252 25.59 -4.02 -10.84
CA GLY A 252 26.31 -4.08 -9.57
C GLY A 252 25.43 -4.45 -8.37
N VAL A 253 25.92 -4.11 -7.18
CA VAL A 253 25.25 -4.40 -5.90
C VAL A 253 25.03 -3.10 -5.15
N ARG A 254 23.79 -2.86 -4.72
CA ARG A 254 23.43 -1.69 -3.90
C ARG A 254 22.90 -2.15 -2.56
N ASP A 255 23.59 -1.79 -1.49
CA ASP A 255 23.17 -2.07 -0.12
C ASP A 255 22.61 -0.78 0.52
N ILE A 256 21.42 -0.86 1.11
CA ILE A 256 20.81 0.24 1.88
C ILE A 256 20.32 -0.25 3.24
N LEU A 257 20.33 0.64 4.23
CA LEU A 257 19.62 0.45 5.49
C LEU A 257 18.37 1.33 5.48
N VAL A 258 17.21 0.73 5.67
CA VAL A 258 15.92 1.40 5.76
C VAL A 258 15.45 1.40 7.21
N LEU A 259 14.98 2.54 7.70
CA LEU A 259 14.34 2.66 9.01
C LEU A 259 12.96 3.28 8.88
N PHE A 260 11.99 2.65 9.53
CA PHE A 260 10.64 3.14 9.66
C PHE A 260 10.47 3.78 11.03
N ILE A 261 10.35 5.10 11.09
CA ILE A 261 10.24 5.87 12.33
C ILE A 261 8.77 6.17 12.64
N SER A 262 8.39 5.94 13.89
CA SER A 262 7.08 6.25 14.46
C SER A 262 7.21 7.26 15.60
N ALA A 263 6.08 7.73 16.12
CA ALA A 263 6.01 8.61 17.27
C ALA A 263 4.94 8.16 18.26
N ALA A 264 5.13 8.46 19.55
CA ALA A 264 4.12 8.33 20.60
C ALA A 264 4.12 9.61 21.45
N THR A 265 2.96 9.99 21.98
CA THR A 265 2.86 11.09 22.95
C THR A 265 3.04 10.56 24.37
N ALA A 266 3.59 11.39 25.26
CA ALA A 266 3.81 11.01 26.66
C ALA A 266 2.51 10.62 27.39
N GLU A 267 1.38 11.24 27.05
CA GLU A 267 0.06 10.92 27.63
C GLU A 267 -0.37 9.46 27.37
N THR A 268 0.01 8.88 26.23
CA THR A 268 -0.25 7.46 25.92
C THR A 268 0.51 6.51 26.85
N VAL A 269 1.60 6.97 27.48
CA VAL A 269 2.45 6.15 28.36
C VAL A 269 2.06 6.31 29.84
N GLU A 270 1.61 7.50 30.25
CA GLU A 270 1.32 7.79 31.67
C GLU A 270 -0.09 7.38 32.12
N THR A 271 -1.09 7.44 31.24
CA THR A 271 -2.48 7.09 31.59
C THR A 271 -2.65 5.63 32.01
N GLU A 272 -1.79 4.74 31.56
CA GLU A 272 -1.77 3.33 32.00
C GLU A 272 -1.04 3.11 33.33
N THR A 273 -0.11 4.01 33.67
CA THR A 273 0.62 3.93 34.93
C THR A 273 -0.25 4.47 36.09
N GLN A 274 -1.10 5.47 35.85
CA GLN A 274 -1.98 6.06 36.86
C GLN A 274 -3.33 5.35 37.05
N SER A 275 -3.87 4.66 36.04
CA SER A 275 -5.10 3.87 36.20
C SER A 275 -4.92 2.70 37.18
N LYS A 276 -3.69 2.18 37.33
CA LYS A 276 -3.34 1.12 38.29
C LYS A 276 -3.08 1.59 39.72
N SER A 277 -2.75 2.87 39.93
CA SER A 277 -2.59 3.40 41.30
C SER A 277 -3.95 3.67 41.98
N LYS A 278 -5.05 3.73 41.22
CA LYS A 278 -6.41 3.90 41.74
C LYS A 278 -7.20 2.59 41.88
N SER A 279 -6.80 1.51 41.22
CA SER A 279 -7.40 0.18 41.43
C SER A 279 -6.86 -0.56 42.66
N ASN A 280 -5.65 -0.22 43.12
CA ASN A 280 -5.04 -0.80 44.34
C ASN A 280 -5.37 -0.04 45.65
N THR A 281 -6.39 0.82 45.65
CA THR A 281 -6.91 1.47 46.87
C THR A 281 -8.40 1.20 47.13
N MET A 282 -8.99 0.22 46.44
CA MET A 282 -10.40 -0.18 46.65
C MET A 282 -10.61 -1.69 46.79
N ILE A 283 -9.64 -2.41 47.33
CA ILE A 283 -9.82 -3.77 47.86
C ILE A 283 -8.99 -3.89 49.14
N ASP A 284 -9.44 -3.22 50.20
CA ASP A 284 -8.91 -3.43 51.55
C ASP A 284 -9.99 -3.12 52.59
N GLU A 285 -11.17 -3.72 52.40
CA GLU A 285 -12.18 -3.85 53.44
C GLU A 285 -13.15 -4.98 53.04
N LEU A 286 -13.43 -5.89 53.98
CA LEU A 286 -14.16 -7.16 53.86
C LEU A 286 -13.32 -8.35 53.40
N TYR A 287 -12.65 -9.02 54.35
CA TYR A 287 -13.11 -10.31 54.87
C TYR A 287 -12.27 -10.71 56.09
N THR A 288 -12.89 -10.73 57.26
CA THR A 288 -12.38 -11.35 58.50
C THR A 288 -13.23 -12.55 58.85
N SER A 289 -12.64 -13.76 58.87
CA SER A 289 -12.86 -14.77 59.94
C SER A 289 -12.04 -16.06 59.73
N PRO A 290 -11.73 -16.81 60.82
CA PRO A 290 -10.54 -17.66 60.92
C PRO A 290 -10.79 -19.17 61.14
N LEU A 291 -9.69 -19.93 61.18
CA LEU A 291 -9.46 -21.36 61.53
C LEU A 291 -9.69 -22.34 60.35
N VAL A 292 -8.72 -23.18 59.94
CA VAL A 292 -8.08 -24.26 60.72
C VAL A 292 -6.62 -24.54 60.25
N GLN A 293 -5.78 -24.98 61.19
CA GLN A 293 -4.36 -25.39 61.02
C GLN A 293 -4.19 -26.74 60.28
N GLN A 294 -3.15 -26.87 59.44
CA GLN A 294 -1.95 -27.75 59.59
C GLN A 294 -1.39 -28.29 58.25
N SER A 295 -0.08 -28.05 58.04
CA SER A 295 0.95 -28.90 57.37
C SER A 295 0.76 -29.18 55.87
N THR A 296 1.74 -29.17 54.96
CA THR A 296 3.21 -29.24 54.94
C THR A 296 3.67 -28.74 53.56
N PHE A 297 4.93 -28.29 53.46
CA PHE A 297 5.81 -28.29 52.27
C PHE A 297 5.17 -28.48 50.88
N ASP A 298 5.21 -27.44 50.05
CA ASP A 298 5.89 -27.48 48.75
C ASP A 298 6.22 -26.04 48.29
N THR A 299 7.47 -25.85 47.89
CA THR A 299 7.99 -24.62 47.30
C THR A 299 7.65 -24.59 45.82
N ASP A 300 6.48 -24.04 45.48
CA ASP A 300 6.19 -23.60 44.13
C ASP A 300 6.46 -22.10 44.01
N THR A 301 7.56 -21.76 43.34
CA THR A 301 7.81 -20.42 42.82
C THR A 301 6.85 -20.16 41.68
N ASN A 302 5.60 -19.82 42.02
CA ASN A 302 4.64 -19.25 41.09
C ASN A 302 5.00 -17.78 40.90
N THR A 303 5.92 -17.49 39.98
CA THR A 303 6.03 -16.15 39.40
C THR A 303 4.91 -16.02 38.39
N ASP A 304 3.70 -15.70 38.86
CA ASP A 304 2.68 -15.04 38.05
C ASP A 304 3.24 -13.68 37.65
N THR A 305 4.08 -13.67 36.61
CA THR A 305 4.37 -12.47 35.85
C THR A 305 3.11 -12.15 35.07
N ASP A 306 2.19 -11.47 35.74
CA ASP A 306 1.03 -10.81 35.17
C ASP A 306 1.58 -9.79 34.15
N SER A 307 1.76 -10.25 32.91
CA SER A 307 2.37 -9.49 31.83
C SER A 307 1.47 -8.32 31.52
N LEU A 308 1.84 -7.14 32.04
CA LEU A 308 1.24 -5.87 31.72
C LEU A 308 1.24 -5.66 30.20
N GLU A 309 0.13 -5.95 29.53
CA GLU A 309 -0.12 -5.44 28.19
C GLU A 309 -0.41 -3.94 28.28
N ILE A 310 0.52 -3.14 27.76
CA ILE A 310 0.42 -1.69 27.59
C ILE A 310 -0.33 -1.45 26.27
N HIS A 311 -1.56 -0.93 26.31
CA HIS A 311 -2.37 -0.58 25.14
C HIS A 311 -1.98 0.79 24.60
N ILE A 312 -0.85 0.84 23.90
CA ILE A 312 -0.45 2.01 23.11
C ILE A 312 -1.40 2.13 21.90
N THR A 313 -2.21 3.21 21.86
CA THR A 313 -2.96 3.53 20.62
C THR A 313 -1.96 4.04 19.58
N PRO A 314 -1.79 3.34 18.44
CA PRO A 314 -0.81 3.75 17.44
C PRO A 314 -1.22 5.09 16.80
N PRO A 315 -0.25 5.88 16.29
CA PRO A 315 -0.54 7.00 15.40
C PRO A 315 -1.53 6.59 14.31
N SER A 316 -2.45 7.48 14.00
CA SER A 316 -3.53 7.30 13.02
C SER A 316 -3.06 6.80 11.64
N GLU A 317 -1.89 7.24 11.17
CA GLU A 317 -1.26 6.81 9.93
C GLU A 317 -0.85 5.33 10.01
N ILE A 318 -0.31 4.91 11.15
CA ILE A 318 0.06 3.51 11.42
C ILE A 318 -1.19 2.66 11.62
N ALA A 319 -2.21 3.19 12.30
CA ALA A 319 -3.50 2.53 12.42
C ALA A 319 -4.11 2.29 11.03
N SER A 320 -4.14 3.31 10.18
CA SER A 320 -4.62 3.22 8.80
C SER A 320 -3.80 2.22 7.98
N ALA A 321 -2.47 2.27 8.06
CA ALA A 321 -1.60 1.32 7.38
C ALA A 321 -1.85 -0.14 7.82
N ARG A 322 -1.97 -0.38 9.14
CA ARG A 322 -2.31 -1.70 9.69
C ARG A 322 -3.68 -2.19 9.20
N LEU A 323 -4.69 -1.32 9.24
CA LEU A 323 -6.04 -1.66 8.78
C LEU A 323 -6.07 -2.01 7.28
N LYS A 324 -5.24 -1.36 6.46
CA LYS A 324 -5.09 -1.70 5.03
C LYS A 324 -4.44 -3.07 4.83
N THR A 325 -3.54 -3.50 5.71
CA THR A 325 -2.83 -4.79 5.61
C THR A 325 -3.56 -5.97 6.29
N CYS A 326 -4.68 -5.72 6.98
CA CYS A 326 -5.48 -6.75 7.64
C CYS A 326 -6.18 -7.76 6.69
N ARG A 327 -5.90 -7.75 5.37
CA ARG A 327 -6.50 -8.68 4.41
C ARG A 327 -6.28 -10.14 4.79
N SER A 328 -5.05 -10.52 5.12
CA SER A 328 -4.73 -11.88 5.55
C SER A 328 -5.48 -12.28 6.82
N PHE A 329 -5.62 -11.35 7.77
CA PHE A 329 -6.40 -11.56 8.98
C PHE A 329 -7.88 -11.82 8.67
N CYS A 330 -8.47 -11.07 7.72
CA CYS A 330 -9.84 -11.29 7.28
C CYS A 330 -10.03 -12.67 6.61
N GLU A 331 -9.01 -13.15 5.88
CA GLU A 331 -9.05 -14.39 5.09
C GLU A 331 -8.68 -15.65 5.91
N GLN A 332 -7.87 -15.52 6.97
CA GLN A 332 -7.35 -16.65 7.77
C GLN A 332 -8.35 -17.25 8.77
N GLN A 333 -9.54 -16.66 8.92
CA GLN A 333 -10.57 -17.22 9.79
C GLN A 333 -11.23 -18.41 9.07
N GLU A 334 -10.79 -19.63 9.39
CA GLU A 334 -11.16 -20.89 8.72
C GLU A 334 -12.67 -21.15 8.59
N ASN A 335 -13.51 -20.46 9.36
CA ASN A 335 -14.97 -20.63 9.39
C ASN A 335 -15.76 -19.44 8.81
N ASN A 336 -15.10 -18.44 8.23
CA ASN A 336 -15.80 -17.28 7.69
C ASN A 336 -16.39 -17.58 6.31
N SER A 337 -17.66 -17.27 6.11
CA SER A 337 -18.24 -17.28 4.76
C SER A 337 -17.57 -16.20 3.89
N PRO A 338 -17.56 -16.33 2.54
CA PRO A 338 -17.06 -15.27 1.66
C PRO A 338 -17.70 -13.90 1.94
N TYR A 339 -18.97 -13.90 2.33
CA TYR A 339 -19.68 -12.71 2.78
C TYR A 339 -19.03 -12.09 4.03
N ASP A 340 -18.76 -12.88 5.07
CA ASP A 340 -18.15 -12.38 6.31
C ASP A 340 -16.76 -11.81 6.07
N VAL A 341 -15.97 -12.43 5.19
CA VAL A 341 -14.65 -11.93 4.78
C VAL A 341 -14.78 -10.55 4.12
N LEU A 342 -15.73 -10.38 3.19
CA LEU A 342 -15.96 -9.11 2.49
C LEU A 342 -16.45 -8.01 3.44
N ILE A 343 -17.39 -8.32 4.33
CA ILE A 343 -17.87 -7.35 5.34
C ILE A 343 -16.73 -6.95 6.28
N CYS A 344 -15.93 -7.90 6.76
CA CYS A 344 -14.78 -7.61 7.60
C CYS A 344 -13.79 -6.66 6.91
N ARG A 345 -13.47 -6.91 5.63
CA ARG A 345 -12.60 -6.04 4.81
C ARG A 345 -13.20 -4.65 4.62
N ILE A 346 -14.50 -4.54 4.32
CA ILE A 346 -15.19 -3.24 4.20
C ILE A 346 -15.07 -2.45 5.50
N LEU A 347 -15.29 -3.09 6.66
CA LEU A 347 -15.20 -2.43 7.96
C LEU A 347 -13.77 -1.94 8.27
N HIS A 348 -12.75 -2.78 8.06
CA HIS A 348 -11.35 -2.37 8.26
C HIS A 348 -10.95 -1.20 7.33
N LEU A 349 -11.32 -1.26 6.06
CA LEU A 349 -10.98 -0.20 5.10
C LEU A 349 -11.76 1.09 5.34
N LYS A 350 -13.02 1.00 5.77
CA LYS A 350 -13.80 2.15 6.23
C LYS A 350 -13.13 2.82 7.43
N LEU A 351 -12.74 2.03 8.44
CA LEU A 351 -11.98 2.54 9.58
C LEU A 351 -10.66 3.18 9.14
N ALA A 352 -9.92 2.57 8.20
CA ALA A 352 -8.67 3.14 7.68
C ALA A 352 -8.87 4.54 7.07
N VAL A 353 -9.97 4.74 6.33
CA VAL A 353 -10.38 6.04 5.78
C VAL A 353 -10.75 7.02 6.89
N GLU A 354 -11.55 6.59 7.87
CA GLU A 354 -11.96 7.43 9.01
C GLU A 354 -10.75 7.89 9.84
N TYR A 355 -9.82 6.99 10.16
CA TYR A 355 -8.58 7.31 10.87
C TYR A 355 -7.74 8.34 10.11
N SER A 356 -7.65 8.24 8.77
CA SER A 356 -6.93 9.23 7.96
C SER A 356 -7.58 10.62 7.99
N SER A 357 -8.90 10.70 8.21
CA SER A 357 -9.65 11.96 8.25
C SER A 357 -9.57 12.68 9.60
N LEU A 358 -9.46 11.93 10.71
CA LEU A 358 -9.49 12.47 12.07
C LEU A 358 -8.30 13.42 12.36
N ILE A 359 -7.14 13.10 11.78
CA ILE A 359 -5.85 13.82 11.88
C ILE A 359 -5.96 15.30 11.47
N GLN A 360 -6.90 15.61 10.58
CA GLN A 360 -6.99 16.91 9.94
C GLN A 360 -7.83 17.91 10.73
N SER A 361 -8.73 17.41 11.58
CA SER A 361 -9.57 18.27 12.41
C SER A 361 -8.76 19.08 13.43
N THR A 362 -7.59 18.58 13.83
CA THR A 362 -6.74 19.19 14.86
C THR A 362 -5.65 20.11 14.30
N THR A 363 -5.32 20.02 13.00
CA THR A 363 -4.12 20.67 12.43
C THR A 363 -4.40 21.84 11.46
N HIS A 364 -5.66 22.18 11.17
CA HIS A 364 -6.07 23.23 10.21
C HIS A 364 -5.44 23.13 8.79
N GLN A 365 -4.75 22.03 8.47
CA GLN A 365 -4.19 21.79 7.15
C GLN A 365 -5.25 21.21 6.19
N SER A 366 -5.05 21.42 4.89
CA SER A 366 -5.93 20.95 3.82
C SER A 366 -6.25 19.46 3.97
N LEU A 367 -7.53 19.09 3.77
CA LEU A 367 -7.96 17.70 3.82
C LEU A 367 -7.08 16.81 2.93
N SER A 368 -6.31 15.91 3.54
CA SER A 368 -5.41 14.95 2.87
C SER A 368 -5.82 13.54 3.24
N TYR A 369 -6.93 13.07 2.68
CA TYR A 369 -7.35 11.68 2.83
C TYR A 369 -6.23 10.70 2.46
N ASP A 370 -6.24 9.48 3.01
CA ASP A 370 -5.41 8.39 2.45
C ASP A 370 -6.09 7.87 1.17
N GLY A 371 -5.58 8.34 0.02
CA GLY A 371 -6.11 7.96 -1.29
C GLY A 371 -6.04 6.46 -1.58
N GLU A 372 -5.07 5.75 -1.00
CA GLU A 372 -4.92 4.31 -1.13
C GLU A 372 -5.98 3.57 -0.30
N ALA A 373 -6.22 3.99 0.95
CA ALA A 373 -7.30 3.42 1.77
C ALA A 373 -8.67 3.54 1.08
N ILE A 374 -8.94 4.70 0.48
CA ILE A 374 -10.17 4.93 -0.29
C ILE A 374 -10.22 4.05 -1.54
N GLN A 375 -9.08 3.85 -2.24
CA GLN A 375 -9.01 3.00 -3.42
C GLN A 375 -9.28 1.53 -3.07
N TYR A 376 -8.72 1.03 -1.97
CA TYR A 376 -9.01 -0.31 -1.48
C TYR A 376 -10.45 -0.46 -1.02
N LEU A 377 -11.05 0.56 -0.38
CA LEU A 377 -12.47 0.56 -0.04
C LEU A 377 -13.34 0.44 -1.29
N GLY A 378 -13.04 1.19 -2.36
CA GLY A 378 -13.73 1.06 -3.65
C GLY A 378 -13.57 -0.34 -4.26
N THR A 379 -12.40 -0.96 -4.08
CA THR A 379 -12.11 -2.31 -4.60
C THR A 379 -12.94 -3.38 -3.89
N VAL A 380 -12.97 -3.37 -2.56
CA VAL A 380 -13.78 -4.36 -1.81
C VAL A 380 -15.29 -4.13 -1.99
N LEU A 381 -15.73 -2.88 -2.17
CA LEU A 381 -17.14 -2.60 -2.49
C LEU A 381 -17.53 -3.17 -3.85
N MET A 382 -16.64 -3.07 -4.85
CA MET A 382 -16.84 -3.70 -6.15
C MET A 382 -16.91 -5.24 -6.03
N GLU A 383 -16.01 -5.86 -5.27
CA GLU A 383 -16.05 -7.32 -5.01
C GLU A 383 -17.34 -7.74 -4.27
N TYR A 384 -17.82 -6.93 -3.33
CA TYR A 384 -19.06 -7.18 -2.61
C TYR A 384 -20.29 -7.10 -3.54
N ALA A 385 -20.31 -6.14 -4.46
CA ALA A 385 -21.33 -6.08 -5.50
C ALA A 385 -21.27 -7.29 -6.45
N ASP A 386 -20.08 -7.77 -6.82
CA ASP A 386 -19.94 -9.02 -7.60
C ASP A 386 -20.51 -10.22 -6.83
N TYR A 387 -20.22 -10.32 -5.53
CA TYR A 387 -20.74 -11.40 -4.69
C TYR A 387 -22.28 -11.43 -4.69
N LEU A 388 -22.92 -10.27 -4.51
CA LEU A 388 -24.38 -10.16 -4.58
C LEU A 388 -24.93 -10.50 -5.97
N TYR A 389 -24.20 -10.12 -7.02
CA TYR A 389 -24.59 -10.40 -8.40
C TYR A 389 -24.58 -11.91 -8.71
N HIS A 390 -23.54 -12.63 -8.30
CA HIS A 390 -23.44 -14.09 -8.53
C HIS A 390 -24.43 -14.87 -7.66
N GLY A 391 -24.59 -14.48 -6.38
CA GLY A 391 -25.58 -15.11 -5.50
C GLY A 391 -27.02 -14.98 -5.99
N ARG A 392 -27.32 -14.00 -6.85
CA ARG A 392 -28.60 -13.92 -7.56
C ARG A 392 -28.72 -14.97 -8.67
N GLN A 393 -27.67 -15.17 -9.47
CA GLN A 393 -27.71 -16.13 -10.57
C GLN A 393 -27.97 -17.55 -10.08
N ASP A 394 -27.35 -17.94 -8.96
CA ASP A 394 -27.52 -19.27 -8.37
C ASP A 394 -28.95 -19.54 -7.85
N ASN A 395 -29.70 -18.48 -7.50
CA ASN A 395 -31.07 -18.61 -6.99
C ASN A 395 -32.15 -18.59 -8.10
N ASN A 396 -31.80 -18.18 -9.32
CA ASN A 396 -32.76 -18.04 -10.42
C ASN A 396 -32.99 -19.34 -11.22
N ASP A 397 -32.28 -20.42 -10.90
CA ASP A 397 -32.51 -21.74 -11.51
C ASP A 397 -33.83 -22.40 -11.06
N ASP A 398 -34.41 -21.94 -9.95
CA ASP A 398 -35.74 -22.35 -9.51
C ASP A 398 -36.79 -21.44 -10.18
N ASN A 399 -37.55 -22.00 -11.14
CA ASN A 399 -38.61 -21.37 -11.99
C ASN A 399 -39.78 -20.65 -11.25
N ASN A 400 -39.59 -20.22 -10.01
CA ASN A 400 -40.60 -19.64 -9.13
C ASN A 400 -40.19 -18.22 -8.64
N SER A 401 -39.40 -17.50 -9.44
CA SER A 401 -38.83 -16.19 -9.06
C SER A 401 -39.93 -15.13 -8.88
N ASN A 402 -39.99 -14.55 -7.68
CA ASN A 402 -40.72 -13.30 -7.44
C ASN A 402 -39.91 -12.14 -8.06
N ASP A 403 -40.33 -11.63 -9.21
CA ASP A 403 -39.68 -10.54 -9.96
C ASP A 403 -39.34 -9.28 -9.12
N ASP A 404 -40.12 -9.02 -8.07
CA ASP A 404 -39.94 -7.85 -7.18
C ASP A 404 -38.63 -7.90 -6.37
N ASN A 405 -38.17 -9.09 -5.97
CA ASN A 405 -36.94 -9.23 -5.16
C ASN A 405 -35.68 -8.97 -6.01
N ASP A 406 -35.69 -9.45 -7.24
CA ASP A 406 -34.59 -9.33 -8.19
C ASP A 406 -34.29 -7.88 -8.55
N THR A 407 -35.35 -7.09 -8.78
CA THR A 407 -35.25 -5.67 -9.05
C THR A 407 -34.62 -4.92 -7.88
N ASN A 408 -34.94 -5.30 -6.63
CA ASN A 408 -34.35 -4.68 -5.44
C ASN A 408 -32.84 -4.98 -5.32
N VAL A 409 -32.42 -6.23 -5.56
CA VAL A 409 -31.01 -6.62 -5.50
C VAL A 409 -30.19 -5.88 -6.56
N LEU A 410 -30.67 -5.78 -7.80
CA LEU A 410 -30.00 -5.00 -8.86
C LEU A 410 -29.83 -3.53 -8.47
N GLN A 411 -30.87 -2.92 -7.90
CA GLN A 411 -30.80 -1.54 -7.46
C GLN A 411 -29.78 -1.36 -6.32
N GLN A 412 -29.64 -2.33 -5.41
CA GLN A 412 -28.60 -2.32 -4.38
C GLN A 412 -27.19 -2.43 -4.98
N ILE A 413 -26.98 -3.37 -5.91
CA ILE A 413 -25.70 -3.55 -6.62
C ILE A 413 -25.30 -2.25 -7.32
N LYS A 414 -26.24 -1.60 -8.01
CA LYS A 414 -26.02 -0.30 -8.67
C LYS A 414 -25.56 0.77 -7.69
N VAL A 415 -26.22 0.91 -6.53
CA VAL A 415 -25.82 1.86 -5.49
C VAL A 415 -24.42 1.56 -4.97
N ILE A 416 -24.08 0.28 -4.75
CA ILE A 416 -22.74 -0.12 -4.27
C ILE A 416 -21.67 0.26 -5.31
N TYR A 417 -21.91 0.00 -6.60
CA TYR A 417 -21.00 0.43 -7.67
C TYR A 417 -20.86 1.95 -7.76
N GLU A 418 -21.94 2.72 -7.57
CA GLU A 418 -21.84 4.19 -7.52
C GLU A 418 -20.97 4.67 -6.35
N VAL A 419 -21.09 4.04 -5.17
CA VAL A 419 -20.22 4.34 -4.03
C VAL A 419 -18.76 3.98 -4.34
N ALA A 420 -18.50 2.80 -4.91
CA ALA A 420 -17.17 2.38 -5.33
C ALA A 420 -16.56 3.35 -6.36
N PHE A 421 -17.36 3.84 -7.32
CA PHE A 421 -16.92 4.82 -8.30
C PHE A 421 -16.53 6.13 -7.65
N ASN A 422 -17.33 6.61 -6.69
CA ASN A 422 -17.02 7.81 -5.92
C ASN A 422 -15.73 7.66 -5.11
N CYS A 423 -15.47 6.48 -4.52
CA CYS A 423 -14.19 6.17 -3.89
C CYS A 423 -13.04 6.38 -4.88
N TYR A 424 -13.11 5.79 -6.09
CA TYR A 424 -12.04 5.97 -7.08
C TYR A 424 -11.91 7.41 -7.59
N GLN A 425 -13.00 8.16 -7.73
CA GLN A 425 -12.92 9.58 -8.10
C GLN A 425 -12.20 10.40 -7.02
N ILE A 426 -12.44 10.12 -5.74
CA ILE A 426 -11.73 10.77 -4.64
C ILE A 426 -10.27 10.33 -4.62
N SER A 427 -9.98 9.03 -4.70
CA SER A 427 -8.61 8.51 -4.78
C SER A 427 -7.83 9.13 -5.93
N LYS A 428 -8.43 9.27 -7.10
CA LYS A 428 -7.81 9.92 -8.27
C LYS A 428 -7.39 11.37 -7.97
N LEU A 429 -8.12 12.09 -7.12
CA LEU A 429 -7.75 13.46 -6.75
C LEU A 429 -6.58 13.50 -5.75
N VAL A 430 -6.45 12.47 -4.93
CA VAL A 430 -5.50 12.41 -3.81
C VAL A 430 -4.18 11.74 -4.23
N THR A 431 -4.25 10.69 -5.05
CA THR A 431 -3.13 9.92 -5.58
C THR A 431 -3.28 9.79 -7.11
N PRO A 432 -3.17 10.91 -7.86
CA PRO A 432 -3.50 10.96 -9.28
C PRO A 432 -2.60 10.13 -10.18
N CYS A 433 -1.45 9.70 -9.67
CA CYS A 433 -0.46 8.90 -10.40
C CYS A 433 -0.52 7.41 -10.04
N ASP A 434 -1.54 6.95 -9.31
CA ASP A 434 -1.72 5.52 -9.05
C ASP A 434 -2.52 4.87 -10.18
N SER A 435 -1.81 4.17 -11.07
CA SER A 435 -2.38 3.48 -12.23
C SER A 435 -3.47 2.45 -11.86
N ARG A 436 -3.42 1.87 -10.65
CA ARG A 436 -4.39 0.88 -10.16
C ARG A 436 -5.79 1.48 -10.04
N ILE A 437 -5.89 2.76 -9.66
CA ILE A 437 -7.16 3.49 -9.62
C ILE A 437 -7.79 3.50 -11.01
N TYR A 438 -7.00 3.80 -12.03
CA TYR A 438 -7.49 3.91 -13.39
C TYR A 438 -7.87 2.56 -13.99
N ASN A 439 -7.12 1.49 -13.68
CA ASN A 439 -7.51 0.12 -14.01
C ASN A 439 -8.89 -0.19 -13.42
N ASN A 440 -9.06 0.04 -12.11
CA ASN A 440 -10.29 -0.27 -11.40
C ASN A 440 -11.49 0.57 -11.84
N ILE A 441 -11.27 1.84 -12.23
CA ILE A 441 -12.32 2.66 -12.86
C ILE A 441 -12.80 2.02 -14.16
N GLY A 442 -11.86 1.56 -15.01
CA GLY A 442 -12.18 0.92 -16.28
C GLY A 442 -12.96 -0.39 -16.13
N ILE A 443 -12.60 -1.20 -15.13
CA ILE A 443 -13.30 -2.44 -14.76
C ILE A 443 -14.70 -2.13 -14.23
N LEU A 444 -14.80 -1.25 -13.22
CA LEU A 444 -16.05 -0.91 -12.54
C LEU A 444 -17.10 -0.37 -13.52
N LEU A 445 -16.71 0.56 -14.40
CA LEU A 445 -17.61 1.11 -15.41
C LEU A 445 -18.11 0.05 -16.40
N GLY A 446 -17.34 -1.01 -16.64
CA GLY A 446 -17.80 -2.17 -17.42
C GLY A 446 -18.92 -2.91 -16.69
N LYS A 447 -18.69 -3.27 -15.42
CA LYS A 447 -19.68 -3.94 -14.57
C LYS A 447 -20.96 -3.13 -14.38
N MET A 448 -20.85 -1.80 -14.31
CA MET A 448 -22.01 -0.91 -14.28
C MET A 448 -22.82 -0.95 -15.58
N ASN A 449 -22.17 -1.15 -16.74
CA ASN A 449 -22.90 -1.37 -18.00
C ASN A 449 -23.67 -2.69 -17.94
N ASP A 450 -23.01 -3.77 -17.54
CA ASP A 450 -23.63 -5.10 -17.47
C ASP A 450 -24.89 -5.12 -16.59
N VAL A 451 -24.86 -4.43 -15.45
CA VAL A 451 -26.02 -4.30 -14.54
C VAL A 451 -27.15 -3.45 -15.14
N ILE A 452 -26.81 -2.38 -15.87
CA ILE A 452 -27.82 -1.48 -16.47
C ILE A 452 -28.47 -2.13 -17.69
N ASP A 453 -27.72 -2.91 -18.47
CA ASP A 453 -28.25 -3.61 -19.64
C ASP A 453 -29.28 -4.70 -19.24
N ILE A 454 -29.22 -5.21 -18.00
CA ILE A 454 -30.20 -6.14 -17.42
C ILE A 454 -31.47 -5.41 -16.92
N ASP A 455 -31.41 -4.11 -16.61
CA ASP A 455 -32.54 -3.32 -16.10
C ASP A 455 -33.43 -2.80 -17.26
N PHE A 456 -33.80 -3.70 -18.18
CA PHE A 456 -34.41 -3.62 -19.54
C PHE A 456 -35.31 -2.41 -19.94
N ASP A 457 -35.70 -1.52 -19.04
CA ASP A 457 -36.64 -0.42 -19.27
C ASP A 457 -35.99 0.91 -19.69
N ASN A 458 -34.66 1.05 -19.68
CA ASN A 458 -33.98 2.29 -20.09
C ASN A 458 -32.81 2.04 -21.04
N ASN A 459 -33.10 1.97 -22.35
CA ASN A 459 -32.12 2.05 -23.44
C ASN A 459 -31.47 3.45 -23.50
N ASP A 460 -30.68 3.80 -22.48
CA ASP A 460 -29.91 5.04 -22.44
C ASP A 460 -28.56 4.84 -23.13
N ILE A 461 -28.63 4.71 -24.46
CA ILE A 461 -27.48 4.53 -25.37
C ILE A 461 -26.42 5.62 -25.16
N ASP A 462 -26.85 6.85 -24.88
CA ASP A 462 -25.96 7.98 -24.62
C ASP A 462 -25.13 7.77 -23.35
N ASN A 463 -25.74 7.22 -22.29
CA ASN A 463 -25.03 6.91 -21.06
C ASN A 463 -24.04 5.75 -21.19
N THR A 464 -24.38 4.69 -21.93
CA THR A 464 -23.45 3.57 -22.20
C THR A 464 -22.25 4.05 -23.01
N THR A 465 -22.49 4.83 -24.07
CA THR A 465 -21.43 5.44 -24.88
C THR A 465 -20.50 6.31 -24.04
N ARG A 466 -21.06 7.16 -23.17
CA ARG A 466 -20.29 8.02 -22.27
C ARG A 466 -19.44 7.21 -21.28
N ARG A 467 -19.98 6.13 -20.71
CA ARG A 467 -19.24 5.24 -19.80
C ARG A 467 -18.09 4.53 -20.52
N ASN A 468 -18.32 4.04 -21.74
CA ASN A 468 -17.25 3.43 -22.56
C ASN A 468 -16.13 4.42 -22.90
N GLN A 469 -16.45 5.68 -23.22
CA GLN A 469 -15.45 6.73 -23.38
C GLN A 469 -14.65 6.97 -22.09
N GLN A 470 -15.31 6.99 -20.93
CA GLN A 470 -14.63 7.14 -19.64
C GLN A 470 -13.73 5.94 -19.31
N ARG A 471 -14.14 4.71 -19.65
CA ARG A 471 -13.32 3.50 -19.53
C ARG A 471 -12.04 3.62 -20.33
N GLU A 472 -12.16 3.97 -21.61
CA GLU A 472 -10.99 4.12 -22.49
C GLU A 472 -10.04 5.22 -22.00
N ILE A 473 -10.58 6.37 -21.56
CA ILE A 473 -9.78 7.46 -20.99
C ILE A 473 -9.03 6.98 -19.73
N ALA A 474 -9.70 6.22 -18.85
CA ALA A 474 -9.08 5.70 -17.64
C ALA A 474 -7.91 4.77 -18.00
N TYR A 475 -8.13 3.75 -18.83
CA TYR A 475 -7.07 2.82 -19.24
C TYR A 475 -5.87 3.52 -19.88
N LYS A 476 -6.10 4.44 -20.84
CA LYS A 476 -5.02 5.21 -21.47
C LYS A 476 -4.21 6.03 -20.46
N HIS A 477 -4.90 6.63 -19.47
CA HIS A 477 -4.23 7.41 -18.44
C HIS A 477 -3.38 6.52 -17.52
N GLY A 478 -3.90 5.36 -17.12
CA GLY A 478 -3.14 4.37 -16.36
C GLY A 478 -1.89 3.90 -17.09
N ILE A 479 -1.99 3.62 -18.41
CA ILE A 479 -0.85 3.17 -19.22
C ILE A 479 0.21 4.28 -19.26
N ASN A 480 -0.21 5.53 -19.50
CA ASN A 480 0.72 6.65 -19.55
C ASN A 480 1.48 6.85 -18.23
N ILE A 481 0.82 6.68 -17.08
CA ILE A 481 1.47 6.71 -15.77
C ILE A 481 2.56 5.63 -15.69
N LEU A 482 2.21 4.40 -16.07
CA LEU A 482 3.13 3.26 -15.99
C LEU A 482 4.33 3.45 -16.92
N GLU A 483 4.11 3.85 -18.17
CA GLU A 483 5.18 4.13 -19.13
C GLU A 483 6.18 5.16 -18.58
N ARG A 484 5.70 6.27 -18.01
CA ARG A 484 6.57 7.29 -17.41
C ARG A 484 7.32 6.79 -16.16
N SER A 485 6.70 5.87 -15.43
CA SER A 485 7.32 5.21 -14.29
C SER A 485 8.42 4.24 -14.75
N LYS A 486 8.18 3.50 -15.84
CA LYS A 486 9.17 2.64 -16.49
C LYS A 486 10.38 3.43 -16.96
N ASP A 487 10.17 4.59 -17.56
CA ASP A 487 11.26 5.49 -17.98
C ASP A 487 12.13 5.96 -16.81
N SER A 488 11.57 5.93 -15.59
CA SER A 488 12.25 6.27 -14.35
C SER A 488 12.91 5.05 -13.66
N GLY A 489 12.91 3.89 -14.33
CA GLY A 489 13.45 2.65 -13.81
C GLY A 489 12.56 1.98 -12.75
N VAL A 490 11.30 2.40 -12.60
CA VAL A 490 10.36 1.74 -11.68
C VAL A 490 9.88 0.43 -12.30
N LYS A 491 9.78 -0.61 -11.47
CA LYS A 491 9.22 -1.88 -11.89
C LYS A 491 7.70 -1.79 -11.98
N ILE A 492 7.18 -1.99 -13.19
CA ILE A 492 5.74 -1.83 -13.49
C ILE A 492 5.10 -3.07 -14.10
N ASN A 493 5.84 -4.17 -14.28
CA ASN A 493 5.40 -5.27 -15.16
C ASN A 493 4.05 -5.87 -14.74
N ASN A 494 3.83 -6.11 -13.45
CA ASN A 494 2.57 -6.68 -12.96
C ASN A 494 1.39 -5.72 -13.16
N ASP A 495 1.57 -4.44 -12.83
CA ASP A 495 0.55 -3.42 -13.01
C ASP A 495 0.24 -3.18 -14.49
N LEU A 496 1.28 -3.16 -15.34
CA LEU A 496 1.14 -2.98 -16.79
C LEU A 496 0.46 -4.18 -17.43
N TYR A 497 0.81 -5.39 -16.99
CA TYR A 497 0.16 -6.62 -17.44
C TYR A 497 -1.34 -6.60 -17.15
N SER A 498 -1.71 -6.38 -15.87
CA SER A 498 -3.12 -6.35 -15.47
C SER A 498 -3.90 -5.27 -16.20
N LEU A 499 -3.35 -4.04 -16.28
CA LEU A 499 -4.00 -2.92 -16.94
C LEU A 499 -4.15 -3.14 -18.46
N SER A 500 -3.11 -3.66 -19.12
CA SER A 500 -3.11 -3.92 -20.56
C SER A 500 -4.05 -5.06 -20.94
N LEU A 501 -4.12 -6.10 -20.10
CA LEU A 501 -5.08 -7.20 -20.26
C LEU A 501 -6.52 -6.68 -20.21
N ASN A 502 -6.86 -5.90 -19.17
CA ASN A 502 -8.21 -5.34 -19.02
C ASN A 502 -8.56 -4.35 -20.13
N TYR A 503 -7.59 -3.54 -20.58
CA TYR A 503 -7.82 -2.62 -21.69
C TYR A 503 -7.99 -3.35 -23.03
N GLY A 504 -7.18 -4.37 -23.28
CA GLY A 504 -7.31 -5.24 -24.45
C GLY A 504 -8.65 -5.96 -24.48
N LEU A 505 -9.13 -6.47 -23.34
CA LEU A 505 -10.44 -7.11 -23.21
C LEU A 505 -11.57 -6.12 -23.50
N PHE A 506 -11.49 -4.90 -22.96
CA PHE A 506 -12.45 -3.84 -23.29
C PHE A 506 -12.49 -3.56 -24.79
N LEU A 507 -11.33 -3.39 -25.44
CA LEU A 507 -11.27 -3.12 -26.87
C LEU A 507 -11.80 -4.29 -27.71
N ALA A 508 -11.51 -5.53 -27.31
CA ALA A 508 -12.00 -6.73 -27.99
C ALA A 508 -13.53 -6.84 -27.91
N ASN A 509 -14.14 -6.51 -26.76
CA ASN A 509 -15.59 -6.51 -26.58
C ASN A 509 -16.29 -5.42 -27.42
N GLU A 510 -15.58 -4.36 -27.81
CA GLU A 510 -16.06 -3.32 -28.73
C GLU A 510 -15.72 -3.64 -30.20
N ASP A 511 -15.37 -4.89 -30.52
CA ASP A 511 -14.92 -5.36 -31.84
C ASP A 511 -13.69 -4.61 -32.40
N ARG A 512 -12.93 -3.92 -31.55
CA ARG A 512 -11.69 -3.19 -31.91
C ARG A 512 -10.48 -4.10 -31.82
N TYR A 513 -10.54 -5.27 -32.45
CA TYR A 513 -9.51 -6.32 -32.37
C TYR A 513 -8.10 -5.85 -32.74
N LYS A 514 -7.99 -4.94 -33.72
CA LYS A 514 -6.71 -4.34 -34.12
C LYS A 514 -6.07 -3.52 -33.00
N ASP A 515 -6.85 -2.66 -32.35
CA ASP A 515 -6.36 -1.86 -31.24
C ASP A 515 -6.03 -2.74 -30.04
N ALA A 516 -6.88 -3.73 -29.74
CA ALA A 516 -6.64 -4.72 -28.68
C ALA A 516 -5.31 -5.46 -28.89
N THR A 517 -5.04 -5.89 -30.13
CA THR A 517 -3.79 -6.58 -30.50
C THR A 517 -2.57 -5.70 -30.22
N ILE A 518 -2.61 -4.41 -30.58
CA ILE A 518 -1.51 -3.47 -30.34
C ILE A 518 -1.21 -3.32 -28.84
N ILE A 519 -2.25 -3.17 -28.02
CA ILE A 519 -2.09 -3.05 -26.56
C ILE A 519 -1.48 -4.34 -25.98
N LEU A 520 -2.01 -5.49 -26.35
CA LEU A 520 -1.60 -6.79 -25.81
C LEU A 520 -0.24 -7.26 -26.33
N GLU A 521 0.19 -6.85 -27.52
CA GLU A 521 1.48 -7.25 -28.11
C GLU A 521 2.67 -6.85 -27.23
N SER A 522 2.58 -5.68 -26.57
CA SER A 522 3.62 -5.20 -25.67
C SER A 522 3.88 -6.14 -24.48
N ILE A 523 2.85 -6.82 -23.96
CA ILE A 523 2.97 -7.73 -22.81
C ILE A 523 3.23 -9.18 -23.22
N VAL A 524 2.68 -9.60 -24.36
CA VAL A 524 2.90 -10.94 -24.93
C VAL A 524 4.36 -11.13 -25.35
N SER A 525 5.00 -10.09 -25.89
CA SER A 525 6.42 -10.13 -26.26
C SER A 525 7.36 -10.43 -25.08
N VAL A 526 6.91 -10.18 -23.85
CA VAL A 526 7.65 -10.47 -22.61
C VAL A 526 7.41 -11.91 -22.13
N HIS A 527 6.28 -12.52 -22.49
CA HIS A 527 5.84 -13.83 -21.99
C HIS A 527 5.70 -14.88 -23.10
N ILE A 528 6.55 -14.82 -24.13
CA ILE A 528 6.46 -15.67 -25.34
C ILE A 528 6.38 -17.17 -25.01
N ASN A 529 6.94 -17.60 -23.88
CA ASN A 529 6.99 -19.01 -23.47
C ASN A 529 5.77 -19.48 -22.66
N ASP A 530 4.89 -18.57 -22.23
CA ASP A 530 3.72 -18.89 -21.42
C ASP A 530 2.44 -18.89 -22.27
N ASN A 531 2.22 -20.00 -22.98
CA ASN A 531 1.03 -20.17 -23.83
C ASN A 531 -0.29 -20.21 -23.03
N ASP A 532 -0.23 -20.40 -21.70
CA ASP A 532 -1.41 -20.46 -20.85
C ASP A 532 -1.79 -19.11 -20.23
N ASN A 533 -1.01 -18.08 -20.52
CA ASN A 533 -1.26 -16.71 -20.11
C ASN A 533 -2.52 -16.13 -20.79
N ASP A 534 -3.44 -15.57 -19.99
CA ASP A 534 -4.71 -15.01 -20.47
C ASP A 534 -4.52 -13.89 -21.51
N ALA A 535 -3.49 -13.06 -21.35
CA ALA A 535 -3.18 -12.03 -22.33
C ALA A 535 -2.74 -12.60 -23.67
N TYR A 536 -1.95 -13.68 -23.66
CA TYR A 536 -1.57 -14.37 -24.89
C TYR A 536 -2.77 -15.00 -25.58
N ARG A 537 -3.65 -15.66 -24.83
CA ARG A 537 -4.90 -16.24 -25.36
C ARG A 537 -5.78 -15.18 -26.00
N LEU A 538 -5.98 -14.04 -25.32
CA LEU A 538 -6.76 -12.92 -25.84
C LEU A 538 -6.11 -12.26 -27.07
N TRP A 539 -4.80 -12.06 -27.04
CA TRP A 539 -4.04 -11.52 -28.18
C TRP A 539 -4.18 -12.42 -29.41
N LYS A 540 -3.99 -13.73 -29.24
CA LYS A 540 -4.14 -14.73 -30.30
C LYS A 540 -5.56 -14.74 -30.87
N PHE A 541 -6.58 -14.65 -30.02
CA PHE A 541 -7.97 -14.51 -30.44
C PHE A 541 -8.18 -13.25 -31.29
N CYS A 542 -7.75 -12.08 -30.81
CA CYS A 542 -7.88 -10.82 -31.53
C CYS A 542 -7.19 -10.85 -32.89
N ARG A 543 -5.96 -11.39 -32.95
CA ARG A 543 -5.19 -11.50 -34.19
C ARG A 543 -5.90 -12.37 -35.23
N GLY A 544 -6.46 -13.52 -34.81
CA GLY A 544 -7.22 -14.40 -35.69
C GLY A 544 -8.56 -13.83 -36.18
N ARG A 545 -9.03 -12.71 -35.60
CA ARG A 545 -10.22 -11.97 -36.09
C ARG A 545 -9.87 -10.88 -37.11
N ILE A 546 -8.60 -10.48 -37.20
CA ILE A 546 -8.10 -9.48 -38.15
C ILE A 546 -7.71 -10.13 -39.47
N GLU A 547 -7.08 -11.32 -39.39
CA GLU A 547 -6.72 -12.19 -40.51
C GLU A 547 -7.96 -12.83 -41.15
#